data_AF-A0A7S4M4N8-F1
#
_entry.id   AF-A0A7S4M4N8-F1
#
_cell.length_a   1.000
_cell.length_b   1.000
_cell.length_c   1.000
_cell.angle_alpha   90.00
_cell.angle_beta   90.00
_cell.angle_gamma   90.00
#
_symmetry.space_group_name_H-M   'P 1'
#
loop_
_entity.id
_entity.type
_entity.pdbx_description
1 polymer ?
#
loop_
_entity_poly.entity_id
_entity_poly.type
_entity_poly.pdbx_seq_one_letter_code
_entity_poly.pdbx_strand_id
1 'polypeptide(L)'
;DERMEQFKKAVAMTGEEFLSIAHHYHKSWYPARAIVEEAINKRNEVHESGKIILLGRYCPWTSHLFDIEKEKDLGDDLTYVLFPDSSSGWRVQAVPIKDGSFENRKALPELWRGKRDEELSKESGIEGCVFAHASGFIGGNKTKEGALQMATKSLEF
;
A
#
# COMPACT_ATOMS: atom_id res chain seq x y z
N ASP A 1 -33.45 3.50 -35.86
CA ASP A 1 -32.10 3.32 -36.43
C ASP A 1 -31.26 2.67 -35.35
N GLU A 2 -30.91 1.39 -35.55
CA GLU A 2 -30.13 0.57 -34.63
C GLU A 2 -28.84 1.26 -34.16
N ARG A 3 -28.22 2.07 -35.03
CA ARG A 3 -27.01 2.85 -34.67
C ARG A 3 -27.26 3.86 -33.56
N MET A 4 -28.43 4.50 -33.56
CA MET A 4 -28.79 5.47 -32.52
C MET A 4 -29.04 4.78 -31.18
N GLU A 5 -29.56 3.56 -31.19
CA GLU A 5 -29.77 2.77 -29.96
C GLU A 5 -28.44 2.32 -29.36
N GLN A 6 -27.51 1.85 -30.19
CA GLN A 6 -26.15 1.50 -29.75
C GLN A 6 -25.38 2.72 -29.24
N PHE A 7 -25.53 3.88 -29.90
CA PHE A 7 -24.94 5.13 -29.42
C PHE A 7 -25.46 5.51 -28.02
N LYS A 8 -26.77 5.43 -27.78
CA LYS A 8 -27.34 5.71 -26.45
C LYS A 8 -26.83 4.75 -25.37
N LYS A 9 -26.62 3.47 -25.70
CA LYS A 9 -26.00 2.51 -24.77
C LYS A 9 -24.56 2.90 -24.43
N ALA A 10 -23.76 3.28 -25.42
CA ALA A 10 -22.39 3.76 -25.20
C ALA A 10 -22.36 5.04 -24.34
N VAL A 11 -23.28 5.98 -24.55
CA VAL A 11 -23.42 7.18 -23.72
C VAL A 11 -23.78 6.82 -22.27
N ALA A 12 -24.69 5.88 -22.05
CA ALA A 12 -25.03 5.43 -20.70
C ALA A 12 -23.82 4.77 -20.00
N MET A 13 -23.12 3.86 -20.68
CA MET A 13 -21.92 3.20 -20.14
C MET A 13 -20.82 4.20 -19.77
N THR A 14 -20.56 5.20 -20.62
CA THR A 14 -19.57 6.25 -20.32
C THR A 14 -20.01 7.16 -19.18
N GLY A 15 -21.32 7.43 -19.05
CA GLY A 15 -21.88 8.13 -17.90
C GLY A 15 -21.70 7.37 -16.58
N GLU A 16 -21.92 6.06 -16.58
CA GLU A 16 -21.70 5.20 -15.42
C GLU A 16 -20.22 5.17 -15.01
N GLU A 17 -19.30 5.07 -15.97
CA GLU A 17 -17.86 5.12 -15.71
C GLU A 17 -17.44 6.47 -15.12
N PHE A 18 -17.92 7.58 -15.68
CA PHE A 18 -17.65 8.92 -15.14
C PHE A 18 -18.13 9.05 -13.69
N LEU A 19 -19.35 8.60 -13.39
CA LEU A 19 -19.89 8.64 -12.03
C LEU A 19 -19.10 7.74 -11.08
N SER A 20 -18.66 6.57 -11.54
CA SER A 20 -17.80 5.67 -10.78
C SER A 20 -16.50 6.36 -10.37
N ILE A 21 -15.82 7.02 -11.31
CA ILE A 21 -14.59 7.78 -11.06
C ILE A 21 -14.84 8.94 -10.10
N ALA A 22 -15.88 9.74 -10.33
CA ALA A 22 -16.24 10.86 -9.47
C ALA A 22 -16.54 10.40 -8.03
N HIS A 23 -17.26 9.29 -7.88
CA HIS A 23 -17.53 8.68 -6.58
C HIS A 23 -16.26 8.16 -5.92
N HIS A 24 -15.34 7.54 -6.66
CA HIS A 24 -14.05 7.10 -6.12
C HIS A 24 -13.24 8.26 -5.56
N TYR A 25 -13.11 9.36 -6.32
CA TYR A 25 -12.37 10.53 -5.85
C TYR A 25 -13.01 11.16 -4.61
N HIS A 26 -14.34 11.32 -4.60
CA HIS A 26 -15.06 11.93 -3.49
C HIS A 26 -15.07 11.06 -2.22
N LYS A 27 -15.33 9.74 -2.36
CA LYS A 27 -15.59 8.85 -1.22
C LYS A 27 -14.36 8.11 -0.73
N SER A 28 -13.34 7.94 -1.57
CA SER A 28 -12.16 7.11 -1.24
C SER A 28 -10.86 7.90 -1.29
N TRP A 29 -10.54 8.52 -2.44
CA TRP A 29 -9.25 9.19 -2.59
C TRP A 29 -9.14 10.47 -1.75
N TYR A 30 -10.10 11.40 -1.83
CA TYR A 30 -10.01 12.67 -1.11
C TYR A 30 -9.94 12.50 0.43
N PRO A 31 -10.78 11.65 1.07
CA PRO A 31 -10.68 11.41 2.51
C PRO A 31 -9.39 10.69 2.93
N ALA A 32 -8.71 9.98 2.01
CA ALA A 32 -7.50 9.24 2.33
C ALA A 32 -6.33 10.14 2.73
N ARG A 33 -6.28 11.38 2.20
CA ARG A 33 -5.20 12.33 2.50
C ARG A 33 -4.99 12.52 4.00
N ALA A 34 -6.07 12.77 4.74
CA ALA A 34 -6.00 12.98 6.19
C ALA A 34 -5.46 11.74 6.94
N ILE A 35 -5.82 10.54 6.47
CA ILE A 35 -5.36 9.27 7.06
C ILE A 35 -3.85 9.10 6.84
N VAL A 36 -3.39 9.34 5.61
CA VAL A 36 -1.98 9.21 5.25
C VAL A 36 -1.15 10.25 6.00
N GLU A 37 -1.62 11.50 6.07
CA GLU A 37 -0.95 12.56 6.80
C GLU A 37 -0.82 12.25 8.29
N GLU A 38 -1.89 11.76 8.92
CA GLU A 38 -1.85 11.32 10.32
C GLU A 38 -0.84 10.19 10.53
N ALA A 39 -0.82 9.20 9.64
CA ALA A 39 0.11 8.08 9.71
C ALA A 39 1.58 8.53 9.56
N ILE A 40 1.85 9.49 8.67
CA ILE A 40 3.18 10.09 8.51
C ILE A 40 3.60 10.87 9.76
N ASN A 41 2.68 11.63 10.36
CA ASN A 41 2.99 12.38 11.58
C ASN A 41 3.31 11.44 12.77
N LYS A 42 2.64 10.27 12.83
CA LYS A 42 2.83 9.26 13.88
C LYS A 42 3.91 8.23 13.57
N ARG A 43 4.67 8.36 12.47
CA ARG A 43 5.63 7.34 12.01
C ARG A 43 6.68 6.94 13.04
N ASN A 44 7.12 7.88 13.88
CA ASN A 44 8.10 7.61 14.93
C ASN A 44 7.52 6.79 16.10
N GLU A 45 6.20 6.77 16.27
CA GLU A 45 5.51 5.88 17.22
C GLU A 45 5.40 4.45 16.68
N VAL A 46 5.44 4.27 15.36
CA VAL A 46 5.40 2.97 14.69
C VAL A 46 6.77 2.30 14.70
N HIS A 47 7.80 3.06 14.35
CA HIS A 47 9.18 2.58 14.33
C HIS A 47 10.15 3.74 14.52
N GLU A 48 11.20 3.54 15.32
CA GLU A 48 12.15 4.60 15.70
C GLU A 48 12.86 5.26 14.51
N SER A 49 13.05 4.53 13.41
CA SER A 49 13.65 5.08 12.19
C SER A 49 12.76 6.10 11.47
N GLY A 50 11.47 6.13 11.79
CA GLY A 50 10.47 6.92 11.07
C GLY A 50 10.23 6.49 9.62
N LYS A 51 10.82 5.37 9.15
CA LYS A 51 10.70 4.89 7.76
C LYS A 51 9.48 4.03 7.48
N ILE A 52 8.68 3.73 8.52
CA ILE A 52 7.51 2.86 8.45
C ILE A 52 6.29 3.65 8.91
N ILE A 53 5.25 3.68 8.10
CA ILE A 53 3.95 4.24 8.49
C ILE A 53 2.91 3.14 8.62
N LEU A 54 1.91 3.38 9.47
CA LEU A 54 0.81 2.47 9.69
C LEU A 54 -0.52 3.16 9.42
N LEU A 55 -1.30 2.61 8.49
CA LEU A 55 -2.66 3.02 8.21
C LEU A 55 -3.61 2.12 9.00
N GLY A 56 -4.47 2.71 9.85
CA GLY A 56 -5.44 1.95 10.65
C GLY A 56 -6.51 1.23 9.82
N ARG A 57 -6.66 1.63 8.56
CA ARG A 57 -7.48 0.97 7.53
C ARG A 57 -6.83 1.15 6.16
N TYR A 58 -7.13 0.27 5.22
CA TYR A 58 -6.71 0.49 3.84
C TYR A 58 -7.37 1.76 3.26
N CYS A 59 -6.58 2.53 2.52
CA CYS A 59 -7.04 3.66 1.70
C CYS A 59 -6.05 3.88 0.53
N PRO A 60 -6.46 4.57 -0.54
CA PRO A 60 -5.52 5.01 -1.57
C PRO A 60 -4.46 5.93 -0.95
N TRP A 61 -3.21 5.48 -0.87
CA TRP A 61 -2.18 6.18 -0.10
C TRP A 61 -1.04 6.75 -0.95
N THR A 62 -0.73 6.14 -2.09
CA THR A 62 0.50 6.41 -2.86
C THR A 62 0.66 7.87 -3.26
N SER A 63 -0.29 8.45 -4.00
CA SER A 63 -0.23 9.86 -4.43
C SER A 63 -0.18 10.81 -3.25
N HIS A 64 -1.01 10.60 -2.22
CA HIS A 64 -1.00 11.43 -1.01
C HIS A 64 0.33 11.39 -0.28
N LEU A 65 0.96 10.21 -0.18
CA LEU A 65 2.27 10.08 0.47
C LEU A 65 3.30 10.96 -0.24
N PHE A 66 3.38 10.90 -1.58
CA PHE A 66 4.31 11.72 -2.35
C PHE A 66 4.00 13.22 -2.26
N ASP A 67 2.73 13.61 -2.34
CA ASP A 67 2.32 15.01 -2.19
C ASP A 67 2.74 15.54 -0.81
N ILE A 68 2.47 14.78 0.26
CA ILE A 68 2.79 15.17 1.64
C ILE A 68 4.30 15.20 1.87
N GLU A 69 5.07 14.24 1.36
CA GLU A 69 6.54 14.25 1.45
C GLU A 69 7.13 15.51 0.82
N LYS A 70 6.63 15.88 -0.37
CA LYS A 70 7.04 17.11 -1.06
C LYS A 70 6.63 18.37 -0.31
N GLU A 71 5.39 18.44 0.18
CA GLU A 71 4.88 19.60 0.90
C GLU A 71 5.58 19.84 2.25
N LYS A 72 5.99 18.75 2.92
CA LYS A 72 6.62 18.78 4.25
C LYS A 72 8.15 18.65 4.21
N ASP A 73 8.75 18.59 3.02
CA ASP A 73 10.19 18.42 2.80
C ASP A 73 10.78 17.23 3.59
N LEU A 74 10.09 16.08 3.53
CA LEU A 74 10.45 14.88 4.30
C LEU A 74 11.51 14.00 3.62
N GLY A 75 11.91 14.32 2.39
CA GLY A 75 12.78 13.47 1.57
C GLY A 75 12.15 12.13 1.19
N ASP A 76 12.98 11.17 0.80
CA ASP A 76 12.57 9.84 0.31
C ASP A 76 12.72 8.73 1.38
N ASP A 77 12.55 9.07 2.66
CA ASP A 77 12.84 8.15 3.77
C ASP A 77 11.73 7.13 4.05
N LEU A 78 10.47 7.42 3.70
CA LEU A 78 9.37 6.49 3.92
C LEU A 78 9.55 5.26 3.02
N THR A 79 9.66 4.09 3.64
CA THR A 79 10.09 2.86 2.96
C THR A 79 8.97 1.82 2.92
N TYR A 80 8.19 1.70 4.00
CA TYR A 80 7.11 0.72 4.10
C TYR A 80 5.82 1.32 4.63
N VAL A 81 4.70 0.84 4.09
CA VAL A 81 3.34 1.17 4.54
C VAL A 81 2.67 -0.11 5.04
N LEU A 82 2.18 -0.08 6.28
CA LEU A 82 1.41 -1.17 6.88
C LEU A 82 -0.08 -0.86 6.87
N PHE A 83 -0.92 -1.83 6.53
CA PHE A 83 -2.38 -1.67 6.58
C PHE A 83 -3.09 -3.02 6.72
N PRO A 84 -4.31 -3.06 7.30
CA PRO A 84 -5.09 -4.28 7.36
C PRO A 84 -5.57 -4.69 5.96
N ASP A 85 -5.57 -6.00 5.70
CA ASP A 85 -6.12 -6.58 4.48
C ASP A 85 -7.66 -6.59 4.50
N SER A 86 -8.29 -6.65 3.33
CA SER A 86 -9.76 -6.66 3.19
C SER A 86 -10.43 -7.93 3.73
N SER A 87 -9.69 -9.03 3.81
CA SER A 87 -10.24 -10.34 4.20
C SER A 87 -9.86 -10.71 5.64
N SER A 88 -8.57 -10.71 5.95
CA SER A 88 -8.00 -10.83 7.30
C SER A 88 -6.49 -10.65 7.23
N GLY A 89 -5.88 -10.22 8.34
CA GLY A 89 -4.43 -10.02 8.43
C GLY A 89 -3.97 -8.64 7.98
N TRP A 90 -2.67 -8.53 7.73
CA TRP A 90 -1.95 -7.28 7.56
C TRP A 90 -1.01 -7.34 6.37
N ARG A 91 -0.88 -6.21 5.68
CA ARG A 91 0.01 -6.02 4.55
C ARG A 91 1.20 -5.18 4.96
N VAL A 92 2.34 -5.51 4.37
CA VAL A 92 3.52 -4.65 4.30
C VAL A 92 3.77 -4.36 2.82
N GLN A 93 3.67 -3.09 2.43
CA GLN A 93 3.91 -2.66 1.06
C GLN A 93 5.10 -1.73 1.00
N ALA A 94 6.03 -1.99 0.07
CA ALA A 94 7.16 -1.13 -0.19
C ALA A 94 6.70 0.15 -0.91
N VAL A 95 7.28 1.28 -0.53
CA VAL A 95 7.02 2.56 -1.19
C VAL A 95 7.75 2.57 -2.55
N PRO A 96 7.05 2.86 -3.66
CA PRO A 96 7.69 2.97 -4.96
C PRO A 96 8.66 4.16 -5.00
N ILE A 97 9.61 4.21 -5.94
CA ILE A 97 10.52 5.37 -6.07
C ILE A 97 9.81 6.65 -6.54
N LYS A 98 8.62 6.49 -7.15
CA LYS A 98 7.70 7.57 -7.56
C LYS A 98 6.30 7.00 -7.79
N ASP A 99 5.28 7.85 -7.83
CA ASP A 99 3.92 7.41 -8.11
C ASP A 99 3.83 6.70 -9.48
N GLY A 100 3.13 5.57 -9.51
CA GLY A 100 3.02 4.70 -10.68
C GLY A 100 4.27 3.87 -11.05
N SER A 101 5.37 3.94 -10.28
CA SER A 101 6.56 3.11 -10.54
C SER A 101 6.39 1.66 -10.08
N PHE A 102 7.01 0.72 -10.81
CA PHE A 102 7.18 -0.67 -10.37
C PHE A 102 8.42 -0.88 -9.50
N GLU A 103 9.38 0.05 -9.55
CA GLU A 103 10.59 0.02 -8.74
C GLU A 103 10.30 0.61 -7.36
N ASN A 104 10.78 -0.07 -6.31
CA ASN A 104 10.55 0.28 -4.91
C ASN A 104 11.80 0.88 -4.29
N ARG A 105 11.62 1.86 -3.38
CA ARG A 105 12.72 2.44 -2.57
C ARG A 105 13.51 1.35 -1.85
N LYS A 106 12.79 0.36 -1.31
CA LYS A 106 13.36 -0.89 -0.78
C LYS A 106 12.34 -2.02 -0.88
N ALA A 107 12.50 -2.90 -1.87
CA ALA A 107 11.68 -4.11 -1.96
C ALA A 107 11.93 -5.04 -0.76
N LEU A 108 10.96 -5.91 -0.46
CA LEU A 108 11.14 -6.97 0.52
C LEU A 108 12.34 -7.87 0.15
N PRO A 109 13.00 -8.50 1.14
CA PRO A 109 14.21 -9.29 0.95
C PRO A 109 14.08 -10.36 -0.12
N GLU A 110 15.11 -10.52 -0.96
CA GLU A 110 15.13 -11.51 -2.04
C GLU A 110 14.86 -12.93 -1.55
N LEU A 111 15.38 -13.27 -0.38
CA LEU A 111 15.17 -14.56 0.27
C LEU A 111 13.69 -14.88 0.53
N TRP A 112 12.83 -13.87 0.65
CA TRP A 112 11.41 -14.04 0.94
C TRP A 112 10.56 -14.10 -0.32
N ARG A 113 11.01 -13.47 -1.41
CA ARG A 113 10.21 -13.24 -2.62
C ARG A 113 9.70 -14.56 -3.21
N GLY A 114 8.39 -14.63 -3.43
CA GLY A 114 7.72 -15.82 -3.96
C GLY A 114 7.37 -16.88 -2.91
N LYS A 115 7.88 -16.77 -1.68
CA LYS A 115 7.56 -17.70 -0.58
C LYS A 115 6.24 -17.37 0.09
N ARG A 116 5.64 -18.38 0.71
CA ARG A 116 4.34 -18.30 1.38
C ARG A 116 4.33 -19.06 2.69
N ASP A 117 3.36 -18.73 3.53
CA ASP A 117 2.98 -19.50 4.72
C ASP A 117 4.17 -19.93 5.60
N GLU A 118 4.29 -21.23 5.92
CA GLU A 118 5.32 -21.78 6.79
C GLU A 118 6.73 -21.66 6.22
N GLU A 119 6.87 -21.75 4.89
CA GLU A 119 8.16 -21.59 4.21
C GLU A 119 8.69 -20.16 4.43
N LEU A 120 7.84 -19.17 4.20
CA LEU A 120 8.19 -17.77 4.45
C LEU A 120 8.41 -17.50 5.94
N SER A 121 7.59 -18.09 6.81
CA SER A 121 7.74 -17.92 8.26
C SER A 121 9.08 -18.46 8.76
N LYS A 122 9.49 -19.64 8.26
CA LYS A 122 10.78 -20.26 8.57
C LYS A 122 11.96 -19.44 8.04
N GLU A 123 11.89 -18.99 6.79
CA GLU A 123 12.96 -18.21 6.16
C GLU A 123 13.14 -16.84 6.84
N SER A 124 12.03 -16.16 7.12
CA SER A 124 12.05 -14.84 7.74
C SER A 124 12.32 -14.91 9.24
N GLY A 125 12.06 -16.04 9.89
CA GLY A 125 12.03 -16.16 11.35
C GLY A 125 10.88 -15.36 11.98
N ILE A 126 9.83 -15.06 11.20
CA ILE A 126 8.66 -14.29 11.62
C ILE A 126 7.44 -15.19 11.52
N GLU A 127 6.75 -15.40 12.64
CA GLU A 127 5.56 -16.26 12.66
C GLU A 127 4.39 -15.63 11.91
N GLY A 128 3.52 -16.49 11.38
CA GLY A 128 2.25 -16.06 10.77
C GLY A 128 2.40 -15.34 9.43
N CYS A 129 3.54 -15.46 8.75
CA CYS A 129 3.68 -14.94 7.39
C CYS A 129 2.67 -15.63 6.46
N VAL A 130 2.09 -14.85 5.54
CA VAL A 130 1.10 -15.34 4.56
C VAL A 130 1.74 -15.44 3.17
N PHE A 131 2.40 -14.37 2.72
CA PHE A 131 3.15 -14.39 1.46
C PHE A 131 4.12 -13.21 1.34
N ALA A 132 5.07 -13.31 0.41
CA ALA A 132 5.80 -12.19 -0.15
C ALA A 132 5.77 -12.28 -1.68
N HIS A 133 5.39 -11.20 -2.36
CA HIS A 133 5.31 -11.18 -3.82
C HIS A 133 6.69 -11.43 -4.45
N ALA A 134 6.72 -12.03 -5.65
CA ALA A 134 7.96 -12.38 -6.34
C ALA A 134 8.88 -11.17 -6.65
N SER A 135 8.31 -9.98 -6.86
CA SER A 135 9.08 -8.74 -6.99
C SER A 135 9.39 -8.04 -5.65
N GLY A 136 8.84 -8.53 -4.55
CA GLY A 136 9.04 -7.96 -3.21
C GLY A 136 8.30 -6.64 -2.94
N PHE A 137 7.42 -6.17 -3.82
CA PHE A 137 6.70 -4.91 -3.58
C PHE A 137 5.68 -4.98 -2.44
N ILE A 138 5.18 -6.18 -2.12
CA ILE A 138 4.18 -6.39 -1.08
C ILE A 138 4.34 -7.77 -0.44
N GLY A 139 4.05 -7.85 0.84
CA GLY A 139 3.91 -9.08 1.60
C GLY A 139 2.76 -9.00 2.59
N GLY A 140 2.51 -10.09 3.30
CA GLY A 140 1.47 -10.13 4.31
C GLY A 140 1.76 -11.06 5.46
N ASN A 141 1.19 -10.72 6.60
CA ASN A 141 1.23 -11.49 7.83
C ASN A 141 -0.18 -11.57 8.44
N LYS A 142 -0.44 -12.56 9.28
CA LYS A 142 -1.70 -12.70 10.01
C LYS A 142 -1.91 -11.60 11.05
N THR A 143 -0.84 -11.04 11.61
CA THR A 143 -0.92 -10.03 12.68
C THR A 143 -0.26 -8.71 12.29
N LYS A 144 -0.65 -7.64 12.98
CA LYS A 144 -0.06 -6.30 12.83
C LYS A 144 1.42 -6.35 13.20
N GLU A 145 1.70 -7.01 14.31
CA GLU A 145 3.02 -7.14 14.92
C GLU A 145 3.95 -7.92 13.98
N GLY A 146 3.46 -9.00 13.37
CA GLY A 146 4.22 -9.76 12.38
C GLY A 146 4.49 -8.95 11.10
N ALA A 147 3.53 -8.17 10.62
CA ALA A 147 3.75 -7.27 9.47
C ALA A 147 4.77 -6.16 9.79
N LEU A 148 4.75 -5.63 11.02
CA LEU A 148 5.76 -4.68 11.49
C LEU A 148 7.14 -5.34 11.57
N GLN A 149 7.25 -6.55 12.11
CA GLN A 149 8.50 -7.32 12.12
C GLN A 149 9.03 -7.56 10.70
N MET A 150 8.15 -7.87 9.74
CA MET A 150 8.55 -8.02 8.34
C MET A 150 9.14 -6.72 7.79
N ALA A 151 8.49 -5.58 8.01
CA ALA A 151 8.99 -4.28 7.57
C ALA A 151 10.32 -3.91 8.26
N THR A 152 10.40 -4.03 9.58
CA THR A 152 11.61 -3.74 10.37
C THR A 152 12.78 -4.58 9.91
N LYS A 153 12.63 -5.91 9.85
CA LYS A 153 13.71 -6.79 9.41
C LYS A 153 14.10 -6.51 7.95
N SER A 154 13.14 -6.12 7.11
CA SER A 154 13.43 -5.72 5.73
C SER A 154 14.30 -4.46 5.64
N LEU A 155 14.22 -3.53 6.61
CA LEU A 155 15.10 -2.33 6.64
C LEU A 155 16.58 -2.69 6.85
N GLU A 156 16.87 -3.82 7.49
CA GLU A 156 18.22 -4.26 7.89
C GLU A 156 18.99 -5.03 6.80
N PHE A 157 18.29 -5.56 5.79
CA PHE A 157 18.90 -6.23 4.63
C PHE A 157 19.65 -5.27 3.72
#